data_AF-A0A3B0XXX3-F1
#
_entry.id   AF-A0A3B0XXX3-F1
#
_cell.length_a   1.000
_cell.length_b   1.000
_cell.length_c   1.000
_cell.angle_alpha   90.00
_cell.angle_beta   90.00
_cell.angle_gamma   90.00
#
_symmetry.space_group_name_H-M   'P 1'
#
loop_
_entity.id
_entity.type
_entity.pdbx_description
1 polymer ?
#
loop_
_entity_poly.entity_id
_entity_poly.type
_entity_poly.pdbx_seq_one_letter_code
_entity_poly.pdbx_strand_id
1 'polypeptide(L)'
;MSPGPVMFDLVGTSISPQEHEMLLHPQTGGVILFTRNFESVEQITALVAQIHSLRCPHLLVAVDHEGGRVQRFHEGFTQIPAAAVYGKHYTQDKQQAKLL
;
A
#
# COMPACT_ATOMS: atom_id res chain seq x y z
N MET A 1 17.52 13.67 -7.83
CA MET A 1 16.35 14.58 -7.76
C MET A 1 15.47 14.11 -6.60
N SER A 2 14.91 15.01 -5.81
CA SER A 2 13.93 14.66 -4.77
C SER A 2 12.60 14.23 -5.41
N PRO A 3 11.83 13.30 -4.81
CA PRO A 3 10.46 13.03 -5.23
C PRO A 3 9.62 14.31 -5.23
N GLY A 4 8.63 14.39 -6.13
CA GLY A 4 7.64 15.47 -6.09
C GLY A 4 6.79 15.42 -4.80
N PRO A 5 6.12 16.51 -4.42
CA PRO A 5 5.40 16.59 -3.15
C PRO A 5 4.02 15.91 -3.16
N VAL A 6 3.50 15.52 -4.34
CA VAL A 6 2.12 15.04 -4.47
C VAL A 6 2.08 13.52 -4.40
N MET A 7 1.23 13.00 -3.52
CA MET A 7 0.78 11.61 -3.53
C MET A 7 -0.70 11.59 -3.90
N PHE A 8 -1.08 10.74 -4.85
CA PHE A 8 -2.47 10.53 -5.25
C PHE A 8 -2.75 9.03 -5.46
N ASP A 9 -3.99 8.66 -5.73
CA ASP A 9 -4.40 7.25 -5.88
C ASP A 9 -4.76 6.90 -7.32
N LEU A 10 -5.06 5.63 -7.57
CA LEU A 10 -5.59 5.19 -8.86
C LEU A 10 -7.09 4.94 -8.76
N VAL A 11 -7.78 5.09 -9.90
CA VAL A 11 -9.23 4.86 -10.03
C VAL A 11 -9.57 3.39 -9.87
N GLY A 12 -8.72 2.48 -10.39
CA GLY A 12 -8.99 1.04 -10.38
C GLY A 12 -7.73 0.16 -10.27
N THR A 13 -7.83 -1.06 -10.79
CA THR A 13 -6.78 -2.11 -10.70
C THR A 13 -5.70 -2.00 -11.79
N SER A 14 -5.76 -0.99 -12.64
CA SER A 14 -4.79 -0.73 -13.71
C SER A 14 -4.57 0.77 -13.90
N ILE A 15 -3.46 1.13 -14.54
CA ILE A 15 -3.11 2.52 -14.85
C ILE A 15 -3.85 2.91 -16.13
N SER A 16 -4.73 3.90 -16.05
CA SER A 16 -5.35 4.51 -17.22
C SER A 16 -4.36 5.40 -18.00
N PRO A 17 -4.61 5.73 -19.27
CA PRO A 17 -3.77 6.66 -20.02
C PRO A 17 -3.61 8.02 -19.33
N GLN A 18 -4.66 8.54 -18.71
CA GLN A 18 -4.64 9.80 -17.98
C GLN A 18 -3.75 9.71 -16.73
N GLU A 19 -3.88 8.63 -15.96
CA GLU A 19 -3.03 8.41 -14.78
C GLU A 19 -1.58 8.19 -15.18
N HIS A 20 -1.30 7.54 -16.31
CA HIS A 20 0.06 7.37 -16.82
C HIS A 20 0.74 8.74 -17.05
N GLU A 21 0.05 9.70 -17.66
CA GLU A 21 0.56 11.07 -17.81
C GLU A 21 0.78 11.76 -16.45
N MET A 22 -0.15 11.60 -15.50
CA MET A 22 -0.02 12.17 -14.15
C MET A 22 1.15 11.56 -13.36
N LEU A 23 1.39 10.26 -13.50
CA LEU A 23 2.48 9.54 -12.82
C LEU A 23 3.87 9.97 -13.33
N LEU A 24 3.95 10.41 -14.58
CA LEU A 24 5.17 10.97 -15.18
C LEU A 24 5.39 12.45 -14.81
N HIS A 25 4.39 13.13 -14.26
CA HIS A 25 4.51 14.53 -13.90
C HIS A 25 5.59 14.77 -12.82
N PRO A 26 6.47 15.78 -12.95
CA PRO A 26 7.58 16.00 -12.01
C PRO A 26 7.17 16.23 -10.55
N GLN A 27 5.96 16.75 -10.31
CA GLN A 27 5.44 16.99 -8.95
C GLN A 27 4.83 15.74 -8.30
N THR A 28 4.68 14.64 -9.04
CA THR A 28 4.24 13.37 -8.46
C THR A 28 5.41 12.77 -7.70
N GLY A 29 5.17 12.39 -6.45
CA GLY A 29 6.14 11.72 -5.57
C GLY A 29 5.78 10.29 -5.25
N GLY A 30 4.48 9.98 -5.24
CA GLY A 30 4.04 8.64 -4.92
C GLY A 30 2.58 8.34 -5.25
N VAL A 31 2.24 7.08 -5.08
CA VAL A 31 0.91 6.51 -5.25
C VAL A 31 0.47 5.86 -3.94
N ILE A 32 -0.75 6.16 -3.50
CA ILE A 32 -1.39 5.43 -2.39
C ILE A 32 -2.41 4.44 -2.94
N LEU A 33 -2.34 3.20 -2.49
CA LEU A 33 -3.23 2.11 -2.91
C LEU A 33 -4.36 1.91 -1.90
N PHE A 34 -5.56 1.71 -2.42
CA PHE A 34 -6.77 1.37 -1.68
C PHE A 34 -7.28 -0.02 -2.08
N THR A 35 -8.31 -0.51 -1.37
CA THR A 35 -8.95 -1.81 -1.68
C THR A 35 -9.47 -1.88 -3.12
N ARG A 36 -9.94 -0.77 -3.71
CA ARG A 36 -10.38 -0.73 -5.11
C ARG A 36 -9.27 -0.95 -6.14
N ASN A 37 -7.99 -0.87 -5.73
CA ASN A 37 -6.84 -1.09 -6.59
C ASN A 37 -6.35 -2.54 -6.54
N PHE A 38 -7.00 -3.40 -5.74
CA PHE A 38 -6.60 -4.77 -5.48
C PHE A 38 -7.68 -5.77 -5.95
N GLU A 39 -7.24 -6.73 -6.74
CA GLU A 39 -8.04 -7.89 -7.16
C GLU A 39 -7.38 -9.21 -6.72
N SER A 40 -6.05 -9.34 -6.90
CA SER A 40 -5.27 -10.48 -6.44
C SER A 40 -3.81 -10.11 -6.14
N VAL A 41 -3.06 -11.00 -5.50
CA VAL A 41 -1.62 -10.82 -5.24
C VAL A 41 -0.83 -10.66 -6.54
N GLU A 42 -1.18 -11.41 -7.57
CA GLU A 42 -0.54 -11.35 -8.90
C GLU A 42 -0.84 -10.00 -9.55
N GLN A 43 -2.10 -9.56 -9.54
CA GLN A 43 -2.51 -8.29 -10.14
C GLN A 43 -1.82 -7.10 -9.45
N ILE A 44 -1.81 -7.05 -8.11
CA ILE A 44 -1.20 -5.92 -7.39
C ILE A 44 0.33 -5.90 -7.56
N THR A 45 0.97 -7.06 -7.61
CA THR A 45 2.40 -7.17 -7.90
C THR A 45 2.73 -6.61 -9.27
N ALA A 46 1.92 -6.95 -10.29
CA ALA A 46 2.08 -6.41 -11.64
C ALA A 46 1.84 -4.89 -11.70
N LEU A 47 0.81 -4.39 -11.00
CA LEU A 47 0.50 -2.96 -10.94
C LEU A 47 1.66 -2.16 -10.32
N VAL A 48 2.21 -2.62 -9.19
CA VAL A 48 3.34 -1.96 -8.54
C VAL A 48 4.59 -1.99 -9.41
N ALA A 49 4.86 -3.13 -10.08
CA ALA A 49 5.97 -3.23 -11.02
C ALA A 49 5.82 -2.25 -12.20
N GLN A 50 4.61 -2.06 -12.72
CA GLN A 50 4.32 -1.06 -13.75
C GLN A 50 4.55 0.36 -13.23
N ILE A 51 4.05 0.73 -12.04
CA ILE A 51 4.26 2.06 -11.45
C ILE A 51 5.76 2.36 -11.29
N HIS A 52 6.55 1.39 -10.81
CA HIS A 52 7.99 1.55 -10.62
C HIS A 52 8.77 1.65 -11.93
N SER A 53 8.28 1.07 -13.03
CA SER A 53 8.98 1.10 -14.32
C SER A 53 8.78 2.40 -15.10
N LEU A 54 7.81 3.24 -14.73
CA LEU A 54 7.48 4.47 -15.45
C LEU A 54 8.63 5.48 -15.50
N ARG A 55 9.43 5.60 -14.44
CA ARG A 55 10.54 6.57 -14.36
C ARG A 55 11.57 6.24 -13.28
N CYS A 56 12.73 6.90 -13.37
CA CYS A 56 13.81 6.82 -12.39
C CYS A 56 14.10 8.21 -11.77
N PRO A 57 14.17 8.36 -10.43
CA PRO A 57 13.88 7.33 -9.41
C PRO A 57 12.41 6.91 -9.43
N HIS A 58 12.13 5.67 -9.02
CA HIS A 58 10.77 5.15 -9.00
C HIS A 58 9.91 5.92 -7.99
N LEU A 59 8.60 5.94 -8.23
CA LEU A 59 7.62 6.52 -7.33
C LEU A 59 7.58 5.74 -6.00
N LEU A 60 7.29 6.45 -4.90
CA LEU A 60 6.91 5.79 -3.65
C LEU A 60 5.53 5.15 -3.83
N VAL A 61 5.37 3.89 -3.44
CA VAL A 61 4.06 3.23 -3.38
C VAL A 61 3.72 2.92 -1.93
N ALA A 62 2.55 3.35 -1.48
CA ALA A 62 2.10 3.24 -0.10
C ALA A 62 0.70 2.61 0.00
N VAL A 63 0.36 2.07 1.18
CA VAL A 63 -0.95 1.48 1.49
C VAL A 63 -1.19 1.50 3.00
N ASP A 64 -2.44 1.69 3.43
CA ASP A 64 -2.82 1.55 4.85
C ASP A 64 -3.05 0.07 5.21
N HIS A 65 -2.01 -0.60 5.71
CA HIS A 65 -2.05 -2.02 6.05
C HIS A 65 -1.72 -2.27 7.52
N GLU A 66 -2.49 -1.63 8.40
CA GLU A 66 -2.28 -1.64 9.86
C GLU A 66 -2.74 -2.93 10.54
N GLY A 67 -3.81 -3.53 10.02
CA GLY A 67 -4.52 -4.66 10.62
C GLY A 67 -5.84 -4.29 11.29
N GLY A 68 -6.65 -5.31 11.55
CA GLY A 68 -8.01 -5.18 12.05
C GLY A 68 -8.89 -4.42 11.07
N ARG A 69 -9.34 -3.22 11.46
CA ARG A 69 -10.29 -2.43 10.65
C ARG A 69 -9.61 -1.69 9.50
N VAL A 70 -8.29 -1.54 9.51
CA VAL A 70 -7.52 -0.84 8.48
C VAL A 70 -6.54 -1.80 7.85
N GLN A 71 -7.04 -2.55 6.88
CA GLN A 71 -6.26 -3.45 6.06
C GLN A 71 -6.86 -3.40 4.66
N ARG A 72 -6.11 -2.97 3.65
CA ARG A 72 -6.66 -2.80 2.29
C ARG A 72 -6.81 -4.12 1.55
N PHE A 73 -5.82 -5.01 1.67
CA PHE A 73 -5.76 -6.29 0.97
C PHE A 73 -6.04 -7.45 1.93
N HIS A 74 -6.96 -8.33 1.55
CA HIS A 74 -7.46 -9.40 2.42
C HIS A 74 -7.19 -10.77 1.83
N GLU A 75 -7.74 -11.06 0.65
CA GLU A 75 -7.53 -12.36 -0.01
C GLU A 75 -6.06 -12.51 -0.42
N GLY A 76 -5.45 -13.66 -0.09
CA GLY A 76 -4.03 -13.91 -0.32
C GLY A 76 -3.08 -13.21 0.68
N PHE A 77 -3.60 -12.43 1.63
CA PHE A 77 -2.80 -11.78 2.68
C PHE A 77 -3.17 -12.31 4.07
N THR A 78 -2.20 -12.30 4.99
CA THR A 78 -2.48 -12.54 6.41
C THR A 78 -3.42 -11.46 6.94
N GLN A 79 -4.46 -11.87 7.67
CA GLN A 79 -5.30 -10.93 8.41
C GLN A 79 -4.56 -10.50 9.68
N ILE A 80 -4.07 -9.26 9.69
CA ILE A 80 -3.29 -8.73 10.80
C ILE A 80 -4.27 -8.35 11.92
N PRO A 81 -4.05 -8.77 13.18
CA PRO A 81 -4.86 -8.32 14.31
C PRO A 81 -4.85 -6.79 14.47
N ALA A 82 -5.93 -6.21 15.01
CA ALA A 82 -5.94 -4.79 15.34
C ALA A 82 -4.84 -4.47 16.38
N ALA A 83 -4.19 -3.30 16.26
CA ALA A 83 -3.12 -2.87 17.17
C ALA A 83 -3.45 -3.01 18.67
N ALA A 84 -4.72 -2.77 19.04
CA ALA A 84 -5.20 -2.89 20.43
C ALA A 84 -5.09 -4.32 21.00
N VAL A 85 -5.11 -5.35 20.15
CA VAL A 85 -4.94 -6.76 20.56
C VAL A 85 -3.56 -6.96 21.17
N TYR A 86 -2.50 -6.47 20.51
CA TYR A 86 -1.14 -6.55 21.04
C TYR A 86 -1.00 -5.82 22.38
N GLY A 87 -1.61 -4.63 22.52
CA GLY A 87 -1.61 -3.89 23.79
C GLY A 87 -2.29 -4.64 24.94
N LYS A 88 -3.41 -5.34 24.66
CA LYS A 88 -4.10 -6.19 25.63
C LYS A 88 -3.23 -7.38 26.05
N HIS A 89 -2.64 -8.08 25.09
CA HIS A 89 -1.75 -9.21 25.39
C HIS A 89 -0.52 -8.78 26.17
N TYR A 90 0.09 -7.64 25.81
CA TYR A 90 1.25 -7.11 26.53
C TYR A 90 0.95 -6.81 28.00
N THR A 91 -0.27 -6.36 28.31
CA THR A 91 -0.72 -6.12 29.68
C THR A 91 -0.86 -7.42 30.48
N GLN A 92 -1.23 -8.52 29.83
CA GLN A 92 -1.46 -9.83 30.46
C GLN A 92 -0.17 -10.65 30.60
N ASP A 93 0.61 -10.74 29.52
CA ASP A 93 1.89 -11.46 29.47
C ASP A 93 2.83 -10.79 28.48
N LYS A 94 3.84 -10.09 29.00
CA LYS A 94 4.84 -9.37 28.21
C LYS A 94 5.72 -10.28 27.35
N GLN A 95 5.95 -11.53 27.74
CA GLN A 95 6.77 -12.45 26.95
C GLN A 95 5.95 -13.03 25.80
N GLN A 96 4.72 -13.46 26.08
CA GLN A 96 3.83 -14.01 25.05
C GLN A 96 3.45 -12.95 24.01
N ALA A 97 3.27 -11.69 24.41
CA ALA A 97 2.91 -10.60 23.50
C ALA A 97 3.97 -10.26 22.43
N LYS A 98 5.25 -10.63 22.63
CA LYS A 98 6.31 -10.42 21.63
C LYS A 98 6.33 -11.49 20.53
N LEU A 99 5.55 -12.56 20.69
CA LEU A 99 5.46 -13.68 19.75
C LEU A 99 4.24 -13.57 18.83
N LEU A 100 3.40 -12.56 19.05
CA LEU A 100 2.29 -12.14 18.19
C LEU A 100 2.82 -11.14 17.16
#